data_AF-A0AAD4S8D0-F1
#
_entry.id   AF-A0AAD4S8D0-F1
#
_cell.length_a   1.000
_cell.length_b   1.000
_cell.length_c   1.000
_cell.angle_alpha   90.00
_cell.angle_beta   90.00
_cell.angle_gamma   90.00
#
_symmetry.space_group_name_H-M   'P 1'
#
loop_
_entity.id
_entity.type
_entity.pdbx_description
1 polymer ?
#
loop_
_entity_poly.entity_id
_entity_poly.type
_entity_poly.pdbx_seq_one_letter_code
_entity_poly.pdbx_strand_id
1 'polypeptide(L)'
;MSSPPAEYIGNLFQVIVAFDVESEKFRSIPIPNFIVNQPDNDGDWEFGERFVHILEVDGHIALTDQVNRHVVKLWIFDEDGDNHEKIATNTTVGSRDGNWIEETIFMPFGPSRMQHYLFESITSTNQLAIGISMPTVNTTFFTFYLYERKNKTFMPVEINGMLTNQLYQMTNFRESLLPIPKQQQQQ
;
A
#
# COMPACT_ATOMS: atom_id res chain seq x y z
N MET A 1 -31.68 23.23 29.66
CA MET A 1 -30.27 22.77 29.77
C MET A 1 -29.81 22.47 28.36
N SER A 2 -29.10 23.40 27.75
CA SER A 2 -28.47 23.24 26.44
C SER A 2 -27.21 22.40 26.60
N SER A 3 -27.09 21.33 25.82
CA SER A 3 -25.83 20.59 25.69
C SER A 3 -24.69 21.56 25.33
N PRO A 4 -23.47 21.37 25.86
CA PRO A 4 -22.35 22.19 25.43
C PRO A 4 -22.10 21.95 23.93
N PRO A 5 -21.62 22.97 23.19
CA PRO A 5 -21.22 22.76 21.81
C PRO A 5 -20.10 21.73 21.80
N ALA A 6 -20.20 20.73 20.92
CA ALA A 6 -19.12 19.81 20.67
C ALA A 6 -17.89 20.64 20.27
N GLU A 7 -16.90 20.71 21.15
CA GLU A 7 -15.58 21.22 20.80
C GLU A 7 -15.08 20.40 19.61
N TYR A 8 -14.84 21.11 18.50
CA TYR A 8 -14.25 20.57 17.30
C TYR A 8 -12.83 20.13 17.66
N ILE A 9 -12.65 18.85 18.03
CA ILE A 9 -11.33 18.27 18.21
C ILE A 9 -10.68 18.30 16.82
N GLY A 10 -9.64 19.12 16.67
CA GLY A 10 -8.98 19.40 15.40
C GLY A 10 -8.62 18.13 14.63
N ASN A 11 -8.64 18.23 13.30
CA ASN A 11 -8.22 17.19 12.36
C ASN A 11 -7.10 16.32 12.95
N LEU A 12 -7.41 15.06 13.26
CA LEU A 12 -6.40 14.07 13.60
C LEU A 12 -5.63 13.78 12.31
N PHE A 13 -4.54 14.53 12.07
CA PHE A 13 -3.62 14.23 10.99
C PHE A 13 -2.92 12.91 11.33
N GLN A 14 -3.24 11.85 10.60
CA GLN A 14 -2.44 10.63 10.63
C GLN A 14 -1.11 10.91 9.95
N VAL A 15 -0.02 10.42 10.53
CA VAL A 15 1.34 10.63 10.02
C VAL A 15 2.08 9.31 9.96
N ILE A 16 2.92 9.17 8.94
CA ILE A 16 3.95 8.12 8.91
C ILE A 16 5.19 8.71 9.58
N VAL A 17 5.75 7.97 10.54
CA VAL A 17 7.03 8.32 11.15
C VAL A 17 8.09 7.43 10.53
N ALA A 18 9.03 8.04 9.81
CA ALA A 18 10.16 7.36 9.19
C ALA A 18 11.46 7.76 9.88
N PHE A 19 12.39 6.82 9.99
CA PHE A 19 13.75 7.08 10.44
C PHE A 19 14.66 7.18 9.22
N ASP A 20 15.22 8.35 8.99
CA ASP A 20 16.22 8.59 7.95
C ASP A 20 17.59 8.13 8.44
N VAL A 21 18.14 7.12 7.78
CA VAL A 21 19.42 6.49 8.12
C VAL A 21 20.60 7.41 7.80
N GLU A 22 20.52 8.26 6.77
CA GLU A 22 21.63 9.13 6.38
C GLU A 22 21.82 10.28 7.37
N SER A 23 20.70 10.88 7.81
CA SER A 23 20.72 12.00 8.77
C SER A 23 20.58 11.58 10.23
N GLU A 24 20.35 10.28 10.48
CA GLU A 24 20.05 9.67 11.79
C GLU A 24 18.91 10.38 12.54
N LYS A 25 17.87 10.83 11.81
CA LYS A 25 16.76 11.60 12.36
C LYS A 25 15.41 11.00 12.01
N PHE A 26 14.46 11.19 12.90
CA PHE A 26 13.06 10.93 12.59
C PHE A 26 12.48 12.08 11.77
N ARG A 27 11.66 11.73 10.78
CA ARG A 27 10.83 12.65 10.03
C ARG A 27 9.39 12.18 10.02
N SER A 28 8.48 13.14 9.95
CA SER A 28 7.05 12.89 9.87
C SER A 28 6.54 13.22 8.47
N ILE A 29 5.81 12.29 7.88
CA ILE A 29 5.18 12.43 6.58
C ILE A 29 3.67 12.48 6.81
N PRO A 30 3.01 13.63 6.58
CA PRO A 30 1.57 13.74 6.77
C PRO A 30 0.82 12.92 5.71
N ILE A 31 -0.19 12.18 6.17
CA ILE A 31 -1.15 11.51 5.29
C ILE A 31 -2.35 12.44 5.12
N PRO A 32 -2.65 12.91 3.89
CA PRO A 32 -3.79 13.78 3.66
C PRO A 32 -5.13 13.14 4.07
N ASN A 33 -6.04 13.96 4.56
CA ASN A 33 -7.37 13.51 5.01
C ASN A 33 -8.18 12.81 3.91
N PHE A 34 -7.96 13.09 2.62
CA PHE A 34 -8.66 12.38 1.55
C PHE A 34 -8.18 10.92 1.40
N ILE A 35 -6.97 10.60 1.85
CA ILE A 35 -6.48 9.22 1.97
C ILE A 35 -7.08 8.63 3.24
N VAL A 36 -7.01 9.33 4.38
CA VAL A 36 -7.50 8.81 5.67
C VAL A 36 -9.01 8.60 5.70
N ASN A 37 -9.79 9.48 5.06
CA ASN A 37 -11.25 9.49 5.12
C ASN A 37 -11.90 8.95 3.84
N GLN A 38 -11.28 7.96 3.18
CA GLN A 38 -11.96 7.22 2.12
C GLN A 38 -13.26 6.64 2.70
N PRO A 39 -14.39 6.76 1.99
CA PRO A 39 -15.66 6.24 2.48
C PRO A 39 -15.54 4.74 2.74
N ASP A 40 -15.97 4.31 3.92
CA ASP A 40 -16.03 2.89 4.26
C ASP A 40 -16.96 2.19 3.26
N ASN A 41 -16.39 1.25 2.50
CA ASN A 41 -17.01 0.22 1.66
C ASN A 41 -18.52 0.40 1.41
N ASP A 42 -18.94 0.98 0.28
CA ASP A 42 -20.29 0.95 -0.37
C ASP A 42 -21.52 0.34 0.37
N GLY A 43 -21.69 0.53 1.67
CA GLY A 43 -22.64 -0.21 2.52
C GLY A 43 -22.38 -1.73 2.63
N ASP A 44 -21.20 -2.23 2.26
CA ASP A 44 -20.89 -3.66 2.27
C ASP A 44 -20.42 -4.09 3.67
N TRP A 45 -21.40 -4.36 4.55
CA TRP A 45 -21.19 -4.84 5.92
C TRP A 45 -20.39 -6.16 6.01
N GLU A 46 -20.23 -6.90 4.90
CA GLU A 46 -19.39 -8.11 4.86
C GLU A 46 -17.90 -7.77 4.78
N PHE A 47 -17.55 -6.54 4.39
CA PHE A 47 -16.18 -6.04 4.36
C PHE A 47 -15.87 -5.40 5.72
N GLY A 48 -15.01 -6.08 6.50
CA GLY A 48 -14.65 -5.66 7.86
C GLY A 48 -13.81 -4.38 7.94
N GLU A 49 -12.97 -4.28 8.97
CA GLU A 49 -12.05 -3.15 9.17
C GLU A 49 -11.20 -2.88 7.93
N ARG A 50 -10.96 -1.59 7.63
CA ARG A 50 -10.13 -1.16 6.52
C ARG A 50 -8.66 -1.52 6.77
N PHE A 51 -8.04 -2.20 5.80
CA PHE A 51 -6.62 -2.56 5.86
C PHE A 51 -5.79 -1.62 4.99
N VAL A 52 -4.79 -1.01 5.61
CA VAL A 52 -3.79 -0.19 4.93
C VAL A 52 -2.42 -0.84 5.13
N HIS A 53 -1.69 -1.10 4.04
CA HIS A 53 -0.31 -1.57 4.12
C HIS A 53 0.66 -0.46 3.72
N ILE A 54 1.78 -0.38 4.43
CA ILE A 54 2.91 0.48 4.08
C ILE A 54 3.93 -0.36 3.32
N LEU A 55 4.39 0.12 2.17
CA LEU A 55 5.37 -0.55 1.32
C LEU A 55 6.32 0.47 0.66
N GLU A 56 7.42 0.00 0.08
CA GLU A 56 8.36 0.81 -0.69
C GLU A 56 8.15 0.57 -2.20
N VAL A 57 7.84 1.61 -2.97
CA VAL A 57 7.57 1.50 -4.41
C VAL A 57 8.48 2.45 -5.16
N ASP A 58 9.34 1.91 -6.03
CA ASP A 58 10.30 2.71 -6.82
C ASP A 58 11.15 3.65 -5.93
N GLY A 59 11.56 3.19 -4.74
CA GLY A 59 12.32 4.00 -3.76
C GLY A 59 11.48 5.00 -2.95
N HIS A 60 10.16 5.03 -3.16
CA HIS A 60 9.24 5.93 -2.49
C HIS A 60 8.38 5.20 -1.47
N ILE A 61 8.00 5.90 -0.39
CA ILE A 61 7.02 5.35 0.56
C ILE A 61 5.66 5.29 -0.12
N ALA A 62 4.96 4.17 0.03
CA ALA A 62 3.64 4.00 -0.53
C ALA A 62 2.67 3.33 0.46
N LEU A 63 1.38 3.62 0.26
CA LEU A 63 0.26 3.04 1.00
C LEU A 63 -0.63 2.27 0.03
N THR A 64 -0.96 1.03 0.35
CA THR A 64 -2.09 0.35 -0.30
C THR A 64 -3.29 0.41 0.60
N ASP A 65 -4.44 0.68 -0.02
CA ASP A 65 -5.71 0.84 0.64
C ASP A 65 -6.80 0.11 -0.14
N GLN A 66 -7.39 -0.89 0.49
CA GLN A 66 -8.47 -1.65 -0.13
C GLN A 66 -9.80 -0.91 0.07
N VAL A 67 -10.22 -0.18 -0.96
CA VAL A 67 -11.45 0.64 -0.96
C VAL A 67 -12.71 -0.22 -1.07
N ASN A 68 -12.62 -1.34 -1.79
CA ASN A 68 -13.65 -2.38 -1.81
C ASN A 68 -13.06 -3.72 -2.30
N ARG A 69 -13.91 -4.72 -2.56
CA ARG A 69 -13.50 -6.06 -3.04
C ARG A 69 -12.68 -6.04 -4.33
N HIS A 70 -12.92 -5.06 -5.20
CA HIS A 70 -12.39 -5.01 -6.56
C HIS A 70 -11.41 -3.86 -6.79
N VAL A 71 -11.34 -2.91 -5.87
CA VAL A 71 -10.57 -1.69 -6.04
C VAL A 71 -9.61 -1.53 -4.88
N VAL A 72 -8.33 -1.48 -5.23
CA VAL A 72 -7.25 -1.14 -4.32
C VAL A 72 -6.63 0.15 -4.83
N LYS A 73 -6.47 1.13 -3.94
CA LYS A 73 -5.72 2.34 -4.22
C LYS A 73 -4.30 2.18 -3.72
N LEU A 74 -3.34 2.55 -4.56
CA LEU A 74 -1.93 2.67 -4.21
C LEU A 74 -1.58 4.16 -4.21
N TRP A 75 -1.16 4.67 -3.06
CA TRP A 75 -0.75 6.05 -2.87
C TRP A 75 0.76 6.12 -2.73
N ILE A 76 1.45 6.82 -3.61
CA ILE A 76 2.93 6.88 -3.61
C ILE A 76 3.35 8.29 -3.22
N PHE A 77 4.17 8.40 -2.19
CA PHE A 77 4.69 9.67 -1.70
C PHE A 77 5.87 10.13 -2.56
N ASP A 78 5.67 11.21 -3.31
CA ASP A 78 6.68 11.87 -4.14
C ASP A 78 7.41 12.93 -3.30
N GLU A 79 8.60 12.62 -2.80
CA GLU A 79 9.37 13.53 -1.96
C GLU A 79 9.97 14.70 -2.74
N ASP A 80 10.38 14.46 -3.99
CA ASP A 80 11.11 15.40 -4.82
C ASP A 80 10.18 16.37 -5.56
N GLY A 81 8.89 16.02 -5.70
CA GLY A 81 7.86 16.88 -6.28
C GLY A 81 8.08 17.19 -7.77
N ASP A 82 8.85 16.34 -8.45
CA ASP A 82 9.32 16.56 -9.82
C ASP A 82 8.33 15.94 -10.83
N ASN A 83 7.66 16.79 -11.60
CA ASN A 83 6.91 16.49 -12.84
C ASN A 83 5.72 15.51 -12.86
N HIS A 84 5.22 14.96 -11.75
CA HIS A 84 3.98 14.16 -11.77
C HIS A 84 2.71 15.02 -11.60
N GLU A 85 1.61 14.66 -12.30
CA GLU A 85 0.31 15.36 -12.22
C GLU A 85 -0.18 15.39 -10.76
N LYS A 86 -0.12 16.57 -10.16
CA LYS A 86 -0.44 16.81 -8.74
C LYS A 86 -1.94 16.65 -8.52
N ILE A 87 -2.34 15.97 -7.45
CA ILE A 87 -3.71 16.07 -6.93
C ILE A 87 -3.83 17.45 -6.25
N ALA A 88 -4.18 18.46 -7.04
CA ALA A 88 -4.45 19.80 -6.54
C ALA A 88 -5.83 19.83 -5.86
N THR A 89 -5.85 19.72 -4.53
CA THR A 89 -7.02 20.15 -3.76
C THR A 89 -6.68 21.42 -3.01
N ASN A 90 -7.45 22.47 -3.28
CA ASN A 90 -7.42 23.77 -2.60
C ASN A 90 -7.17 23.59 -1.08
N THR A 91 -6.07 24.13 -0.53
CA THR A 91 -6.02 25.33 0.33
C THR A 91 -4.66 25.39 1.07
N THR A 92 -4.16 26.62 1.27
CA THR A 92 -2.98 27.05 2.04
C THR A 92 -1.58 26.71 1.51
N VAL A 93 -0.96 27.75 0.93
CA VAL A 93 0.49 27.95 0.82
C VAL A 93 1.15 27.66 2.18
N GLY A 94 1.88 26.55 2.25
CA GLY A 94 2.61 26.12 3.46
C GLY A 94 2.31 24.71 3.95
N SER A 95 1.27 24.03 3.43
CA SER A 95 0.98 22.64 3.82
C SER A 95 1.58 21.64 2.84
N ARG A 96 2.35 20.66 3.34
CA ARG A 96 2.94 19.54 2.57
C ARG A 96 1.89 18.50 2.12
N ASP A 97 0.63 18.88 2.01
CA ASP A 97 -0.51 17.98 1.75
C ASP A 97 -0.57 17.46 0.29
N GLY A 98 0.38 17.81 -0.57
CA GLY A 98 0.24 17.73 -2.04
C GLY A 98 1.17 16.78 -2.80
N ASN A 99 1.85 15.86 -2.12
CA ASN A 99 2.92 15.04 -2.71
C ASN A 99 2.56 13.54 -2.80
N TRP A 100 1.29 13.20 -3.01
CA TRP A 100 0.85 11.81 -3.14
C TRP A 100 0.28 11.56 -4.55
N ILE A 101 0.79 10.53 -5.21
CA ILE A 101 0.31 10.04 -6.51
C ILE A 101 -0.67 8.89 -6.25
N GLU A 102 -1.86 8.94 -6.85
CA GLU A 102 -2.84 7.85 -6.77
C GLU A 102 -2.72 6.93 -7.99
N GLU A 103 -2.59 5.63 -7.74
CA GLU A 103 -2.78 4.57 -8.72
C GLU A 103 -3.96 3.69 -8.32
N THR A 104 -4.87 3.42 -9.25
CA THR A 104 -5.98 2.49 -9.03
C THR A 104 -5.64 1.11 -9.60
N ILE A 105 -5.71 0.08 -8.76
CA ILE A 105 -5.54 -1.32 -9.11
C ILE A 105 -6.91 -2.00 -9.10
N PHE A 106 -7.32 -2.50 -10.27
CA PHE A 106 -8.54 -3.29 -10.41
C PHE A 106 -8.23 -4.77 -10.21
N MET A 107 -8.76 -5.34 -9.14
CA MET A 107 -8.53 -6.73 -8.76
C MET A 107 -9.36 -7.65 -9.66
N PRO A 108 -8.74 -8.62 -10.36
CA PRO A 108 -9.43 -9.49 -11.33
C PRO A 108 -10.25 -10.60 -10.66
N PHE A 109 -10.44 -10.55 -9.34
CA PHE A 109 -11.01 -11.63 -8.56
C PHE A 109 -12.52 -11.48 -8.39
N GLY A 110 -13.22 -12.61 -8.44
CA GLY A 110 -14.69 -12.67 -8.35
C GLY A 110 -15.23 -12.27 -6.96
N PRO A 111 -16.56 -12.28 -6.78
CA PRO A 111 -17.25 -11.71 -5.61
C PRO A 111 -17.11 -12.52 -4.31
N SER A 112 -16.06 -13.34 -4.16
CA SER A 112 -15.85 -14.15 -2.95
C SER A 112 -15.77 -13.25 -1.72
N ARG A 113 -16.48 -13.66 -0.67
CA ARG A 113 -17.00 -12.78 0.40
C ARG A 113 -15.96 -12.27 1.39
N MET A 114 -14.74 -12.82 1.41
CA MET A 114 -13.69 -12.40 2.34
C MET A 114 -12.33 -12.59 1.68
N GLN A 115 -11.87 -11.56 0.98
CA GLN A 115 -10.53 -11.52 0.39
C GLN A 115 -9.73 -10.43 1.09
N HIS A 116 -8.87 -10.83 2.01
CA HIS A 116 -7.80 -9.97 2.50
C HIS A 116 -6.64 -10.07 1.54
N TYR A 117 -6.26 -8.93 0.97
CA TYR A 117 -5.08 -8.82 0.13
C TYR A 117 -3.86 -8.49 0.98
N LEU A 118 -2.78 -9.21 0.75
CA LEU A 118 -1.47 -8.92 1.29
C LEU A 118 -0.65 -8.33 0.14
N PHE A 119 -0.06 -7.16 0.37
CA PHE A 119 0.77 -6.48 -0.63
C PHE A 119 2.21 -6.49 -0.20
N GLU A 120 3.09 -6.83 -1.14
CA GLU A 120 4.54 -6.69 -1.00
C GLU A 120 5.08 -6.09 -2.29
N SER A 121 5.93 -5.08 -2.17
CA SER A 121 6.64 -4.55 -3.33
C SER A 121 7.86 -5.40 -3.65
N ILE A 122 8.16 -5.52 -4.93
CA ILE A 122 9.41 -6.14 -5.37
C ILE A 122 10.37 -5.00 -5.70
N THR A 123 11.30 -4.74 -4.78
CA THR A 123 12.29 -3.66 -4.87
C THR A 123 13.00 -3.67 -6.23
N SER A 124 13.22 -2.48 -6.79
CA SER A 124 13.84 -2.28 -8.12
C SER A 124 13.02 -2.82 -9.31
N THR A 125 11.72 -3.07 -9.15
CA THR A 125 10.82 -3.47 -10.24
C THR A 125 9.50 -2.67 -10.19
N ASN A 126 8.72 -2.70 -11.27
CA ASN A 126 7.37 -2.12 -11.28
C ASN A 126 6.30 -3.13 -10.81
N GLN A 127 6.72 -4.20 -10.13
CA GLN A 127 5.85 -5.30 -9.75
C GLN A 127 5.47 -5.26 -8.27
N LEU A 128 4.23 -5.63 -8.00
CA LEU A 128 3.74 -5.94 -6.66
C LEU A 128 3.42 -7.42 -6.57
N ALA A 129 3.88 -8.08 -5.51
CA ALA A 129 3.37 -9.38 -5.11
C ALA A 129 2.08 -9.18 -4.31
N ILE A 130 1.03 -9.86 -4.72
CA ILE A 130 -0.28 -9.80 -4.10
C ILE A 130 -0.67 -11.20 -3.64
N GLY A 131 -0.73 -11.40 -2.33
CA GLY A 131 -1.26 -12.59 -1.70
C GLY A 131 -2.74 -12.45 -1.42
N ILE A 132 -3.53 -13.48 -1.71
CA ILE A 132 -4.96 -13.52 -1.41
C ILE A 132 -5.20 -14.65 -0.43
N SER A 133 -5.70 -14.30 0.74
CA SER A 133 -6.17 -15.28 1.73
C SER A 133 -7.59 -15.72 1.37
N MET A 134 -7.76 -17.02 1.12
CA MET A 134 -9.04 -17.65 0.87
C MET A 134 -9.38 -18.57 2.05
N PRO A 135 -10.23 -18.12 2.99
CA PRO A 135 -10.69 -18.97 4.07
C PRO A 135 -11.59 -20.08 3.51
N THR A 136 -11.33 -21.31 3.91
CA THR A 136 -12.23 -22.45 3.73
C THR A 136 -12.63 -22.99 5.11
N VAL A 137 -13.60 -23.90 5.16
CA VAL A 137 -14.23 -24.36 6.41
C VAL A 137 -13.20 -24.81 7.46
N ASN A 138 -12.05 -25.39 7.05
CA ASN A 138 -11.04 -25.92 7.96
C ASN A 138 -9.59 -25.47 7.66
N THR A 139 -9.35 -24.73 6.57
CA THR A 139 -7.99 -24.32 6.15
C THR A 139 -8.02 -22.98 5.43
N THR A 140 -6.91 -22.25 5.45
CA THR A 140 -6.74 -21.03 4.65
C THR A 140 -5.78 -21.32 3.50
N PHE A 141 -6.23 -21.10 2.26
CA PHE A 141 -5.35 -21.18 1.09
C PHE A 141 -4.87 -19.79 0.71
N PHE A 142 -3.61 -19.71 0.26
CA PHE A 142 -3.06 -18.48 -0.29
C PHE A 142 -2.84 -18.67 -1.79
N THR A 143 -3.34 -17.74 -2.59
CA THR A 143 -2.97 -17.61 -4.00
C THR A 143 -2.16 -16.34 -4.16
N PHE A 144 -1.09 -16.41 -4.95
CA PHE A 144 -0.19 -15.28 -5.18
C PHE A 144 -0.26 -14.83 -6.63
N TYR A 145 -0.20 -13.53 -6.83
CA TYR A 145 -0.16 -12.89 -8.14
C TYR A 145 0.97 -11.87 -8.17
N LEU A 146 1.61 -11.75 -9.33
CA LEU A 146 2.47 -10.63 -9.66
C LEU A 146 1.64 -9.62 -10.46
N TYR A 147 1.51 -8.43 -9.93
CA TYR A 147 0.89 -7.31 -10.61
C TYR A 147 1.95 -6.41 -11.20
N GLU A 148 1.99 -6.29 -12.53
CA GLU A 148 2.86 -5.34 -13.21
C GLU A 148 2.16 -4.00 -13.36
N ARG A 149 2.63 -2.98 -12.65
CA ARG A 149 1.96 -1.68 -12.50
C ARG A 149 1.86 -0.90 -13.81
N LYS A 150 2.91 -0.90 -14.64
CA LYS A 150 2.91 -0.11 -15.90
C LYS A 150 1.94 -0.66 -16.91
N ASN A 151 1.89 -1.99 -17.04
CA ASN A 151 1.01 -2.66 -18.00
C ASN A 151 -0.37 -2.98 -17.40
N LYS A 152 -0.54 -2.84 -16.08
CA LYS A 152 -1.75 -3.18 -15.32
C LYS A 152 -2.18 -4.63 -15.52
N THR A 153 -1.22 -5.55 -15.58
CA THR A 153 -1.47 -6.98 -15.84
C THR A 153 -1.18 -7.84 -14.62
N PHE A 154 -1.95 -8.92 -14.46
CA PHE A 154 -1.75 -9.91 -13.39
C PHE A 154 -1.17 -11.19 -13.97
N MET A 155 -0.17 -11.74 -13.30
CA MET A 155 0.40 -13.05 -13.60
C MET A 155 0.28 -13.94 -12.35
N PRO A 156 -0.41 -15.11 -12.43
CA PRO A 156 -0.47 -16.03 -11.31
C PRO A 156 0.91 -16.61 -11.00
N VAL A 157 1.22 -16.79 -9.72
CA VAL A 157 2.43 -17.46 -9.26
C VAL A 157 2.06 -18.86 -8.81
N GLU A 158 2.59 -19.87 -9.51
CA GLU A 158 2.48 -21.26 -9.09
C GLU A 158 3.53 -21.56 -8.03
N ILE A 159 3.11 -21.62 -6.77
CA ILE A 159 3.96 -22.09 -5.67
C ILE A 159 3.70 -23.59 -5.48
N ASN A 160 4.62 -24.41 -5.98
CA ASN A 160 4.60 -25.85 -5.75
C ASN A 160 5.22 -26.16 -4.37
N GLY A 161 4.38 -26.26 -3.34
CA GLY A 161 4.77 -26.63 -1.97
C GLY A 161 3.62 -26.46 -0.98
N MET A 162 3.46 -27.39 -0.03
CA MET A 162 2.39 -27.32 0.99
C MET A 162 2.56 -26.08 1.88
N LEU A 163 1.59 -25.16 1.87
CA LEU A 163 1.49 -24.09 2.85
C LEU A 163 0.66 -24.59 4.04
N THR A 164 1.32 -25.02 5.12
CA THR A 164 0.64 -25.31 6.38
C THR A 164 0.41 -24.03 7.16
N ASN A 165 -0.87 -23.78 7.48
CA ASN A 165 -1.43 -22.89 8.48
C ASN A 165 -0.42 -22.27 9.47
N GLN A 166 -0.04 -21.00 9.22
CA GLN A 166 0.21 -19.92 10.19
C GLN A 166 1.18 -18.92 9.57
N LEU A 167 0.67 -17.81 9.05
CA LEU A 167 1.48 -16.61 8.87
C LEU A 167 1.10 -15.65 10.00
N TYR A 168 1.86 -15.71 11.10
CA TYR A 168 2.10 -14.52 11.91
C TYR A 168 2.68 -13.47 10.97
N GLN A 169 2.15 -12.25 11.02
CA GLN A 169 2.64 -11.11 10.25
C GLN A 169 4.14 -10.89 10.56
N MET A 170 5.01 -11.47 9.75
CA MET A 170 6.44 -11.20 9.73
C MET A 170 6.80 -10.87 8.29
N THR A 171 6.82 -9.58 7.99
CA THR A 171 7.44 -9.06 6.78
C THR A 171 8.95 -9.19 6.99
N ASN A 172 9.59 -10.10 6.25
CA ASN A 172 11.05 -10.25 6.30
C ASN A 172 11.65 -9.47 5.13
N PHE A 173 12.27 -8.33 5.42
CA PHE A 173 13.15 -7.66 4.47
C PHE A 173 14.40 -8.54 4.26
N ARG A 174 14.62 -9.01 3.03
CA ARG A 174 15.84 -9.72 2.65
C ARG A 174 16.59 -8.91 1.59
N GLU A 175 17.57 -8.15 2.04
CA GLU A 175 18.60 -7.62 1.15
C GLU A 175 19.58 -8.74 0.81
N SER A 176 19.75 -9.02 -0.48
CA SER A 176 20.79 -9.94 -0.94
C SER A 176 22.09 -9.16 -1.11
N LEU A 177 23.07 -9.40 -0.23
CA LEU A 177 24.44 -8.85 -0.35
C LEU A 177 25.28 -9.58 -1.42
N LEU A 178 24.65 -10.25 -2.39
CA LEU A 178 25.40 -10.93 -3.45
C LEU A 178 26.10 -9.86 -4.32
N PRO A 179 27.43 -9.95 -4.50
CA PRO A 179 28.14 -9.00 -5.34
C PRO A 179 27.64 -9.09 -6.77
N ILE A 180 27.20 -7.95 -7.32
CA ILE A 180 26.86 -7.80 -8.73
C ILE A 180 28.07 -8.22 -9.56
N PRO A 181 27.96 -9.24 -10.44
CA PRO A 181 29.06 -9.60 -11.32
C PRO A 181 29.37 -8.40 -12.21
N LYS A 182 30.58 -7.84 -12.07
CA LYS A 182 31.08 -6.80 -12.97
C LYS A 182 31.13 -7.41 -14.37
N GLN A 183 30.18 -7.05 -15.23
CA GLN A 183 30.32 -7.31 -16.65
C GLN A 183 31.60 -6.63 -17.12
N GLN A 184 32.49 -7.44 -17.71
CA GLN A 184 33.75 -6.98 -18.26
C GLN A 184 33.42 -5.95 -19.35
N GLN A 185 33.76 -4.68 -19.10
CA GLN A 185 34.07 -3.76 -20.18
C GLN A 185 35.32 -4.33 -20.88
N GLN A 186 35.10 -5.06 -21.98
CA GLN A 186 36.13 -5.33 -22.96
C GLN A 186 35.80 -4.55 -24.22
N GLN A 187 36.61 -3.49 -24.39
CA GLN A 187 37.23 -2.96 -25.61
C GLN A 187 36.35 -2.67 -26.84
#